data_AF-A0A1A2LVS0-F1
#
_entry.id   AF-A0A1A2LVS0-F1
#
_cell.length_a   1.000
_cell.length_b   1.000
_cell.length_c   1.000
_cell.angle_alpha   90.00
_cell.angle_beta   90.00
_cell.angle_gamma   90.00
#
_symmetry.space_group_name_H-M   'P 1'
#
loop_
_entity.id
_entity.type
_entity.pdbx_description
1 polymer ?
#
loop_
_entity_poly.entity_id
_entity_poly.type
_entity_poly.pdbx_seq_one_letter_code
_entity_poly.pdbx_strand_id
1 'polypeptide(L)'
;MNLRKWPIAGLAVAVAVAALSIATGPLAPARADGCPDVQLIFARGTAEPPGLGVAGDALLAALQPALGSRSVDAYAVNYPASYNFLQTADGANDARDHIAEMADQCPATKLVLGGFSQGAAAVSMLAGVPPLGERIGNFGSAPALDPGLA
;
A
#
# COMPACT_ATOMS: atom_id res chain seq x y z
N MET A 1 87.07 13.77 -11.49
CA MET A 1 86.36 12.49 -11.69
C MET A 1 85.05 12.53 -10.92
N ASN A 2 83.92 12.68 -11.61
CA ASN A 2 82.65 12.02 -11.29
C ASN A 2 81.58 12.44 -12.30
N LEU A 3 81.31 11.56 -13.26
CA LEU A 3 80.11 11.55 -14.07
C LEU A 3 78.97 10.93 -13.25
N ARG A 4 77.80 11.58 -13.19
CA ARG A 4 76.54 10.81 -13.11
C ARG A 4 75.28 11.58 -13.53
N LYS A 5 74.82 11.23 -14.74
CA LYS A 5 73.46 10.82 -15.16
C LYS A 5 72.28 11.80 -14.94
N TRP A 6 71.83 12.40 -16.05
CA TRP A 6 70.43 12.77 -16.36
C TRP A 6 69.54 11.50 -16.45
N PRO A 7 68.20 11.52 -16.19
CA PRO A 7 67.27 12.03 -17.24
C PRO A 7 65.80 12.42 -16.86
N ILE A 8 65.15 13.10 -17.82
CA ILE A 8 63.71 13.06 -18.24
C ILE A 8 62.58 13.64 -17.34
N ALA A 9 61.97 14.70 -17.89
CA ALA A 9 60.55 15.02 -18.11
C ALA A 9 59.44 14.62 -17.11
N GLY A 10 58.53 15.58 -16.86
CA GLY A 10 57.13 15.37 -16.48
C GLY A 10 56.35 16.67 -16.70
N LEU A 11 55.77 16.87 -17.90
CA LEU A 11 54.40 16.57 -18.32
C LEU A 11 53.36 17.57 -17.80
N ALA A 12 52.63 18.14 -18.76
CA ALA A 12 51.70 19.24 -18.68
C ALA A 12 50.53 19.06 -17.70
N VAL A 13 50.15 20.15 -17.04
CA VAL A 13 48.90 20.28 -16.28
C VAL A 13 47.76 20.53 -17.26
N ALA A 14 46.83 19.59 -17.37
CA ALA A 14 45.55 19.79 -18.06
C ALA A 14 44.43 19.84 -17.01
N VAL A 15 43.91 21.03 -16.74
CA VAL A 15 42.70 21.23 -15.93
C VAL A 15 41.49 21.04 -16.84
N ALA A 16 40.80 19.90 -16.73
CA ALA A 16 39.51 19.70 -17.36
C ALA A 16 38.40 20.16 -16.39
N VAL A 17 37.84 21.35 -16.63
CA VAL A 17 36.63 21.81 -15.94
C VAL A 17 35.43 21.22 -16.68
N ALA A 18 34.86 20.14 -16.16
CA ALA A 18 33.60 19.62 -16.67
C ALA A 18 32.44 20.46 -16.11
N ALA A 19 31.77 21.22 -16.98
CA ALA A 19 30.56 21.95 -16.64
C ALA A 19 29.40 20.95 -16.45
N LEU A 20 28.89 20.86 -15.22
CA LEU A 20 27.72 20.04 -14.88
C LEU A 20 26.46 20.89 -15.08
N SER A 21 25.78 20.70 -16.21
CA SER A 21 24.48 21.32 -16.48
C SER A 21 23.40 20.67 -15.60
N ILE A 22 23.00 21.34 -14.52
CA ILE A 22 21.87 20.89 -13.69
C ILE A 22 20.59 21.29 -14.41
N ALA A 23 19.92 20.32 -15.05
CA ALA A 23 18.60 20.52 -15.61
C ALA A 23 17.57 20.64 -14.47
N THR A 24 17.14 21.87 -14.17
CA THR A 24 16.01 22.14 -13.26
C THR A 24 14.69 21.95 -14.01
N GLY A 25 14.26 20.71 -14.18
CA GLY A 25 12.90 20.36 -14.57
C GLY A 25 12.02 20.10 -13.32
N PRO A 26 10.68 20.22 -13.42
CA PRO A 26 9.80 19.78 -12.34
C PRO A 26 10.04 18.29 -12.07
N LEU A 27 10.37 17.95 -10.84
CA LEU A 27 10.49 16.57 -10.39
C LEU A 27 9.09 15.94 -10.48
N ALA A 28 8.94 14.93 -11.34
CA ALA A 28 7.77 14.05 -11.28
C ALA A 28 7.69 13.45 -9.86
N PRO A 29 6.49 13.24 -9.30
CA PRO A 29 6.38 12.56 -8.01
C PRO A 29 7.09 11.22 -8.14
N ALA A 30 8.00 10.93 -7.21
CA ALA A 30 8.64 9.65 -7.12
C ALA A 30 7.53 8.59 -6.95
N ARG A 31 7.29 7.78 -7.97
CA ARG A 31 6.66 6.49 -7.73
C ARG A 31 7.68 5.72 -6.91
N ALA A 32 7.33 5.36 -5.67
CA ALA A 32 8.04 4.26 -5.05
C ALA A 32 7.88 3.08 -6.03
N ASP A 33 8.99 2.48 -6.46
CA ASP A 33 9.06 1.47 -7.53
C ASP A 33 8.30 0.15 -7.21
N GLY A 34 7.32 0.18 -6.31
CA GLY A 34 6.45 -0.94 -5.93
C GLY A 34 5.00 -0.59 -5.59
N CYS A 35 4.55 0.67 -5.66
CA CYS A 35 3.14 1.00 -5.37
C CYS A 35 2.23 0.60 -6.55
N PRO A 36 1.14 -0.17 -6.32
CA PRO A 36 0.18 -0.48 -7.37
C PRO A 36 -0.68 0.74 -7.69
N ASP A 37 -1.24 0.82 -8.91
CA ASP A 37 -2.22 1.87 -9.24
C ASP A 37 -3.51 1.69 -8.44
N VAL A 38 -3.90 0.44 -8.17
CA VAL A 38 -5.07 0.06 -7.38
C VAL A 38 -4.70 -1.04 -6.38
N GLN A 39 -5.21 -0.98 -5.15
CA GLN A 39 -5.12 -2.09 -4.21
C GLN A 39 -6.50 -2.47 -3.69
N LEU A 40 -6.84 -3.75 -3.83
CA LEU A 40 -8.05 -4.33 -3.25
C LEU A 40 -7.77 -4.76 -1.81
N ILE A 41 -8.37 -4.09 -0.84
CA ILE A 41 -8.34 -4.49 0.57
C ILE A 41 -9.63 -5.27 0.85
N PHE A 42 -9.50 -6.58 1.09
CA PHE A 42 -10.66 -7.47 1.19
C PHE A 42 -10.71 -8.26 2.50
N ALA A 43 -11.85 -8.17 3.19
CA ALA A 43 -12.15 -8.99 4.35
C ALA A 43 -12.97 -10.23 3.96
N ARG A 44 -12.39 -11.41 4.19
CA ARG A 44 -13.03 -12.71 3.92
C ARG A 44 -14.25 -12.97 4.81
N GLY A 45 -15.00 -14.03 4.53
CA GLY A 45 -16.16 -14.47 5.30
C GLY A 45 -15.81 -15.42 6.45
N THR A 46 -16.82 -15.69 7.29
CA THR A 46 -16.70 -16.60 8.44
C THR A 46 -16.20 -17.99 8.01
N ALA A 47 -15.24 -18.51 8.77
CA ALA A 47 -14.58 -19.80 8.59
C ALA A 47 -13.79 -19.97 7.29
N GLU A 48 -13.55 -18.89 6.52
CA GLU A 48 -12.62 -18.94 5.40
C GLU A 48 -11.16 -18.97 5.90
N PRO A 49 -10.26 -19.74 5.26
CA PRO A 49 -8.84 -19.75 5.58
C PRO A 49 -8.19 -18.38 5.31
N PRO A 50 -7.01 -18.09 5.87
CA PRO A 50 -6.29 -16.86 5.57
C PRO A 50 -6.13 -16.62 4.05
N GLY A 51 -6.38 -15.39 3.61
CA GLY A 51 -6.48 -15.02 2.19
C GLY A 51 -7.69 -14.11 1.95
N LEU A 52 -7.99 -13.84 0.67
CA LEU A 52 -9.13 -13.00 0.27
C LEU A 52 -10.48 -13.71 0.41
N GLY A 53 -10.47 -15.03 0.50
CA GLY A 53 -11.68 -15.85 0.45
C GLY A 53 -12.25 -15.94 -0.96
N VAL A 54 -13.26 -16.79 -1.15
CA VAL A 54 -13.82 -17.12 -2.47
C VAL A 54 -14.33 -15.88 -3.19
N ALA A 55 -15.03 -14.99 -2.47
CA ALA A 55 -15.58 -13.77 -3.04
C ALA A 55 -14.50 -12.74 -3.40
N GLY A 56 -13.47 -12.61 -2.55
CA GLY A 56 -12.37 -11.67 -2.78
C GLY A 56 -11.47 -12.11 -3.93
N ASP A 57 -11.17 -13.41 -4.03
CA ASP A 57 -10.42 -13.98 -5.16
C ASP A 57 -11.16 -13.76 -6.49
N ALA A 58 -12.48 -14.01 -6.50
CA ALA A 58 -13.31 -13.77 -7.68
C ALA A 58 -13.36 -12.29 -8.07
N LEU A 59 -13.43 -11.38 -7.09
CA LEU A 59 -13.40 -9.94 -7.34
C LEU A 59 -12.05 -9.49 -7.88
N LEU A 60 -10.94 -9.94 -7.32
CA LEU A 60 -9.60 -9.62 -7.81
C LEU A 60 -9.42 -10.09 -9.27
N ALA A 61 -9.83 -11.32 -9.56
CA ALA A 61 -9.79 -11.87 -10.92
C ALA A 61 -10.64 -11.06 -11.91
N ALA A 62 -11.76 -10.48 -11.47
CA ALA A 62 -12.60 -9.62 -12.30
C ALA A 62 -12.02 -8.20 -12.47
N LEU A 63 -11.33 -7.67 -11.45
CA LEU A 63 -10.71 -6.34 -11.49
C LEU A 63 -9.52 -6.28 -12.46
N GLN A 64 -8.67 -7.31 -12.46
CA GLN A 64 -7.46 -7.36 -13.29
C GLN A 64 -7.72 -7.00 -14.78
N PRO A 65 -8.65 -7.65 -15.50
CA PRO A 65 -8.94 -7.28 -16.89
C PRO A 65 -9.71 -5.95 -17.01
N ALA A 66 -10.51 -5.56 -16.01
CA ALA A 66 -11.30 -4.33 -16.04
C ALA A 66 -10.46 -3.05 -15.89
N LEU A 67 -9.27 -3.16 -15.30
CA LEU A 67 -8.40 -2.02 -15.00
C LEU A 67 -7.50 -1.59 -16.18
N GLY A 68 -7.46 -2.39 -17.25
CA GLY A 68 -6.66 -2.11 -18.44
C GLY A 68 -5.17 -2.22 -18.14
N SER A 69 -4.40 -1.15 -18.40
CA SER A 69 -2.95 -1.13 -18.15
C SER A 69 -2.56 -0.80 -16.71
N ARG A 70 -3.53 -0.54 -15.83
CA ARG A 70 -3.27 -0.19 -14.42
C ARG A 70 -2.92 -1.44 -13.63
N SER A 71 -1.88 -1.36 -12.80
CA SER A 71 -1.52 -2.45 -11.91
C SER A 71 -2.54 -2.58 -10.76
N VAL A 72 -2.83 -3.81 -10.37
CA VAL A 72 -3.67 -4.11 -9.21
C VAL A 72 -2.96 -5.12 -8.31
N ASP A 73 -2.98 -4.83 -7.01
CA ASP A 73 -2.54 -5.73 -5.96
C ASP A 73 -3.71 -5.97 -4.98
N ALA A 74 -3.57 -6.92 -4.06
CA ALA A 74 -4.57 -7.19 -3.05
C ALA A 74 -3.98 -7.39 -1.67
N TYR A 75 -4.66 -6.84 -0.67
CA TYR A 75 -4.41 -7.06 0.73
C TYR A 75 -5.55 -7.88 1.34
N ALA A 76 -5.21 -9.06 1.84
CA ALA A 76 -6.14 -9.90 2.60
C ALA A 76 -6.15 -9.44 4.05
N VAL A 77 -7.28 -8.87 4.49
CA VAL A 77 -7.46 -8.40 5.87
C VAL A 77 -7.17 -9.54 6.85
N ASN A 78 -6.24 -9.29 7.76
CA ASN A 78 -5.70 -10.27 8.67
C ASN A 78 -6.45 -10.24 10.01
N TYR A 79 -7.49 -11.07 10.07
CA TYR A 79 -8.27 -11.27 11.29
C TYR A 79 -8.73 -12.72 11.40
N PRO A 80 -9.27 -13.17 12.55
CA PRO A 80 -9.60 -14.58 12.76
C PRO A 80 -10.64 -15.18 11.79
N ALA A 81 -11.54 -14.35 11.24
CA ALA A 81 -12.72 -14.80 10.49
C ALA A 81 -13.50 -15.92 11.19
N SER A 82 -13.57 -15.88 12.53
CA SER A 82 -14.13 -16.96 13.33
C SER A 82 -15.64 -16.79 13.56
N TYR A 83 -16.30 -17.82 14.09
CA TYR A 83 -17.70 -17.70 14.54
C TYR A 83 -17.88 -16.76 15.74
N ASN A 84 -16.80 -16.39 16.44
CA ASN A 84 -16.85 -15.35 17.46
C ASN A 84 -16.91 -13.97 16.79
N PHE A 85 -18.12 -13.50 16.51
CA PHE A 85 -18.35 -12.27 15.77
C PHE A 85 -17.80 -11.00 16.45
N LEU A 86 -17.54 -11.02 17.75
CA LEU A 86 -16.91 -9.89 18.44
C LEU A 86 -15.49 -9.60 17.92
N GLN A 87 -14.81 -10.61 17.37
CA GLN A 87 -13.49 -10.46 16.74
C GLN A 87 -13.55 -9.83 15.33
N THR A 88 -14.74 -9.50 14.83
CA THR A 88 -14.89 -8.81 13.54
C THR A 88 -14.29 -7.41 13.58
N ALA A 89 -14.30 -6.77 14.76
CA ALA A 89 -13.66 -5.47 14.96
C ALA A 89 -12.14 -5.52 14.68
N ASP A 90 -11.49 -6.67 14.91
CA ASP A 90 -10.07 -6.85 14.60
C ASP A 90 -9.80 -6.70 13.10
N GLY A 91 -10.70 -7.17 12.23
CA GLY A 91 -10.59 -6.99 10.79
C GLY A 91 -10.79 -5.55 10.33
N ALA A 92 -11.67 -4.80 10.99
CA ALA A 92 -11.83 -3.38 10.71
C ALA A 92 -10.58 -2.58 11.15
N ASN A 93 -10.00 -2.93 12.31
CA ASN A 93 -8.77 -2.31 12.80
C ASN A 93 -7.57 -2.61 11.90
N ASP A 94 -7.39 -3.87 11.50
CA ASP A 94 -6.33 -4.29 10.58
C ASP A 94 -6.43 -3.57 9.23
N ALA A 95 -7.64 -3.51 8.64
CA ALA A 95 -7.86 -2.76 7.41
C ALA A 95 -7.57 -1.25 7.57
N ARG A 96 -7.96 -0.62 8.69
CA ARG A 96 -7.63 0.79 8.98
C ARG A 96 -6.12 1.00 9.01
N ASP A 97 -5.40 0.14 9.74
CA ASP A 97 -3.96 0.31 9.93
C ASP A 97 -3.22 0.13 8.60
N HIS A 98 -3.66 -0.80 7.74
CA HIS A 98 -3.16 -0.96 6.38
C HIS A 98 -3.50 0.22 5.46
N ILE A 99 -4.70 0.81 5.58
CA ILE A 99 -5.07 2.03 4.84
C ILE A 99 -4.15 3.20 5.23
N ALA A 100 -3.88 3.37 6.53
CA ALA A 100 -2.97 4.40 7.02
C ALA A 100 -1.56 4.20 6.46
N GLU A 101 -1.06 2.96 6.48
CA GLU A 101 0.23 2.61 5.88
C GLU A 101 0.28 2.96 4.38
N MET A 102 -0.76 2.60 3.62
CA MET A 102 -0.84 2.90 2.19
C MET A 102 -0.97 4.39 1.91
N ALA A 103 -1.67 5.15 2.75
CA ALA A 103 -1.76 6.60 2.63
C ALA A 103 -0.39 7.27 2.81
N ASP A 104 0.44 6.75 3.70
CA ASP A 104 1.79 7.26 3.95
C ASP A 104 2.80 6.83 2.87
N GLN A 105 2.79 5.55 2.50
CA GLN A 105 3.80 4.97 1.60
C GLN A 105 3.44 5.12 0.12
N CYS A 106 2.15 5.05 -0.20
CA CYS A 106 1.62 4.98 -1.56
C CYS A 106 0.41 5.92 -1.75
N PRO A 107 0.54 7.24 -1.52
CA PRO A 107 -0.59 8.18 -1.52
C PRO A 107 -1.32 8.31 -2.87
N ALA A 108 -0.71 7.82 -3.96
CA ALA A 108 -1.32 7.81 -5.29
C ALA A 108 -2.17 6.55 -5.56
N THR A 109 -1.99 5.47 -4.80
CA THR A 109 -2.71 4.20 -4.97
C THR A 109 -4.19 4.40 -4.66
N LYS A 110 -5.05 3.85 -5.53
CA LYS A 110 -6.50 3.83 -5.27
C LYS A 110 -6.86 2.59 -4.45
N LEU A 111 -7.35 2.81 -3.24
CA LEU A 111 -7.78 1.75 -2.35
C LEU A 111 -9.24 1.40 -2.64
N VAL A 112 -9.51 0.12 -2.85
CA VAL A 112 -10.86 -0.44 -3.04
C VAL A 112 -11.14 -1.35 -1.86
N LEU A 113 -12.18 -1.03 -1.09
CA LEU A 113 -12.59 -1.81 0.08
C LEU A 113 -13.68 -2.80 -0.31
N GLY A 114 -13.54 -4.05 0.12
CA GLY A 114 -14.53 -5.08 -0.08
C GLY A 114 -14.60 -6.06 1.09
N GLY A 115 -15.75 -6.70 1.24
CA GLY A 115 -15.90 -7.75 2.24
C GLY A 115 -17.12 -8.61 1.97
N PHE A 116 -17.08 -9.86 2.43
CA PHE A 116 -18.18 -10.81 2.27
C PHE A 116 -18.68 -11.32 3.63
N SER A 117 -20.00 -11.37 3.83
CA SER A 117 -20.62 -11.86 5.07
C SER A 117 -20.07 -11.13 6.32
N GLN A 118 -19.34 -11.81 7.22
CA GLN A 118 -18.64 -11.18 8.35
C GLN A 118 -17.59 -10.14 7.91
N GLY A 119 -16.93 -10.35 6.78
CA GLY A 119 -16.01 -9.34 6.24
C GLY A 119 -16.72 -8.06 5.79
N ALA A 120 -17.95 -8.16 5.29
CA ALA A 120 -18.75 -6.98 4.97
C ALA A 120 -19.13 -6.18 6.24
N ALA A 121 -19.31 -6.88 7.35
CA ALA A 121 -19.47 -6.26 8.65
C ALA A 121 -18.21 -5.53 9.11
N ALA A 122 -17.03 -6.10 8.94
CA ALA A 122 -15.76 -5.42 9.22
C ALA A 122 -15.62 -4.13 8.40
N VAL A 123 -15.92 -4.17 7.10
CA VAL A 123 -15.89 -2.98 6.23
C VAL A 123 -16.94 -1.95 6.65
N SER A 124 -18.12 -2.38 7.10
CA SER A 124 -19.17 -1.48 7.60
C SER A 124 -18.76 -0.78 8.90
N MET A 125 -18.07 -1.48 9.80
CA MET A 125 -17.50 -0.89 11.03
C MET A 125 -16.43 0.14 10.69
N LEU A 126 -15.48 -0.24 9.82
CA LEU A 126 -14.44 0.65 9.31
C LEU A 126 -15.04 1.92 8.69
N ALA A 127 -16.08 1.79 7.86
CA ALA A 127 -16.72 2.93 7.22
C ALA A 127 -17.69 3.70 8.15
N GLY A 128 -17.91 3.23 9.39
CA GLY A 128 -18.87 3.83 10.32
C GLY A 128 -20.33 3.74 9.87
N VAL A 129 -20.68 2.78 9.00
CA VAL A 129 -22.03 2.66 8.41
C VAL A 129 -22.94 1.78 9.29
N PRO A 130 -24.08 2.30 9.79
CA PRO A 130 -25.06 1.51 10.55
C PRO A 130 -25.67 0.37 9.71
N PRO A 131 -26.10 -0.76 10.31
CA PRO A 131 -26.33 -0.97 11.74
C PRO A 131 -25.10 -1.43 12.54
N LEU A 132 -23.98 -1.72 11.89
CA LEU A 132 -22.78 -2.23 12.57
C LEU A 132 -21.75 -1.15 12.90
N GLY A 133 -21.75 -0.02 12.18
CA GLY A 133 -20.90 1.17 12.33
C GLY A 133 -20.07 1.21 13.62
N GLU A 134 -20.55 1.94 14.63
CA GLU A 134 -19.87 2.05 15.93
C GLU A 134 -20.28 0.97 16.95
N ARG A 135 -21.23 0.07 16.61
CA ARG A 135 -21.77 -0.91 17.57
C ARG A 135 -22.16 -2.25 16.95
N ILE A 136 -21.85 -3.33 17.66
CA ILE A 136 -22.43 -4.66 17.45
C ILE A 136 -23.55 -4.85 18.48
N GLY A 137 -24.79 -4.56 18.10
CA GLY A 137 -25.90 -4.48 19.06
C GLY A 137 -25.67 -3.33 20.06
N ASN A 138 -25.50 -3.65 21.35
CA ASN A 138 -25.21 -2.67 22.40
C ASN A 138 -23.71 -2.58 22.78
N PHE A 139 -22.85 -3.39 22.15
CA PHE A 139 -21.41 -3.38 22.40
C PHE A 139 -20.72 -2.44 21.41
N GLY A 140 -19.69 -1.71 21.85
CA GLY A 140 -18.84 -0.94 20.93
C GLY A 140 -18.18 -1.83 19.89
N SER A 141 -18.02 -1.33 18.67
CA SER A 141 -17.27 -1.96 17.57
C SER A 141 -15.94 -1.24 17.33
N ALA A 142 -15.27 -1.55 16.21
CA ALA A 142 -14.11 -0.79 15.77
C ALA A 142 -14.50 0.68 15.47
N PRO A 143 -13.62 1.65 15.78
CA PRO A 143 -13.85 3.05 15.41
C PRO A 143 -13.87 3.19 13.88
N ALA A 144 -14.67 4.16 13.41
CA ALA A 144 -14.67 4.52 12.00
C ALA A 144 -13.29 5.03 11.54
N LEU A 145 -13.05 4.92 10.24
CA LEU A 145 -11.86 5.44 9.58
C LEU A 145 -11.73 6.94 9.84
N ASP A 146 -10.49 7.39 10.08
CA ASP A 146 -10.20 8.81 10.22
C ASP A 146 -10.62 9.56 8.93
N PRO A 147 -11.35 10.69 9.02
CA PRO A 147 -11.73 11.47 7.84
C PRO A 147 -10.55 11.91 6.95
N GLY A 148 -9.33 12.02 7.49
CA GLY A 148 -8.12 12.31 6.72
C GLY A 148 -7.62 11.13 5.87
N LEU A 149 -8.11 9.92 6.12
CA LEU A 149 -7.80 8.69 5.40
C LEU A 149 -8.94 8.22 4.47
N ALA A 150 -10.10 8.89 4.52
CA ALA A 150 -11.31 8.53 3.79
C ALA A 150 -11.41 9.14 2.39
#